data_AF-A0A7Z9N0P9-F1
#
_entry.id   AF-A0A7Z9N0P9-F1
#
_cell.length_a   1.000
_cell.length_b   1.000
_cell.length_c   1.000
_cell.angle_alpha   90.00
_cell.angle_beta   90.00
_cell.angle_gamma   90.00
#
_symmetry.space_group_name_H-M   'P 1'
#
loop_
_entity.id
_entity.type
_entity.pdbx_description
1 polymer ?
#
loop_
_entity_poly.entity_id
_entity_poly.type
_entity_poly.pdbx_seq_one_letter_code
_entity_poly.pdbx_strand_id
1 'polypeptide(L)'
;MVINKKNSLVSIWPVLSPLTIVYLGLILWRDFFYRIDVFPKRKLSCVVISIGNISSGGTGKTPMVISLAKSFKKAGKSVAVLSRGYGRQ
;
A
#
# COMPACT_ATOMS: atom_id res chain seq x y z
N MET A 1 -28.96 -18.73 18.73
CA MET A 1 -29.13 -19.05 17.30
C MET A 1 -27.96 -18.44 16.53
N VAL A 2 -26.84 -19.16 16.45
CA VAL A 2 -25.59 -18.69 15.83
C VAL A 2 -25.70 -18.95 14.33
N ILE A 3 -25.85 -17.88 13.55
CA ILE A 3 -26.01 -17.96 12.09
C ILE A 3 -24.68 -18.40 11.46
N ASN A 4 -24.70 -19.57 10.83
CA ASN A 4 -23.61 -20.19 10.10
C ASN A 4 -23.33 -19.42 8.79
N LYS A 5 -22.41 -18.43 8.86
CA LYS A 5 -22.02 -17.55 7.74
C LYS A 5 -20.78 -18.04 6.95
N LYS A 6 -20.20 -19.19 7.31
CA LYS A 6 -18.97 -19.69 6.66
C LYS A 6 -19.20 -20.30 5.27
N ASN A 7 -20.38 -20.86 4.99
CA ASN A 7 -20.62 -21.57 3.73
C ASN A 7 -20.94 -20.67 2.53
N SER A 8 -21.42 -19.43 2.75
CA SER A 8 -21.73 -18.49 1.67
C SER A 8 -20.47 -17.80 1.09
N LEU A 9 -19.43 -17.60 1.93
CA LEU A 9 -18.18 -16.98 1.48
C LEU A 9 -17.39 -17.90 0.54
N VAL A 10 -17.43 -19.22 0.72
CA VAL A 10 -16.69 -20.16 -0.15
C VAL A 10 -17.26 -20.21 -1.58
N SER A 11 -18.54 -19.85 -1.75
CA SER A 11 -19.26 -19.94 -3.03
C SER A 11 -18.94 -18.78 -4.00
N ILE A 12 -18.58 -17.60 -3.49
CA ILE A 12 -18.22 -16.40 -4.28
C ILE A 12 -16.75 -16.37 -4.70
N TRP A 13 -15.87 -17.03 -3.95
CA TRP A 13 -14.43 -17.11 -4.24
C TRP A 13 -14.08 -17.58 -5.66
N PRO A 14 -14.69 -18.64 -6.22
CA PRO A 14 -14.36 -19.07 -7.58
C PRO A 14 -14.70 -18.03 -8.65
N VAL A 15 -15.72 -17.19 -8.43
CA VAL A 15 -16.13 -16.15 -9.38
C VAL A 15 -15.15 -14.95 -9.38
N LEU A 16 -14.54 -14.62 -8.24
CA LEU A 16 -13.51 -13.57 -8.16
C LEU A 16 -12.10 -14.06 -8.52
N SER A 17 -11.89 -15.37 -8.63
CA SER A 17 -10.58 -15.95 -8.93
C SER A 17 -9.98 -15.53 -10.29
N PRO A 18 -10.71 -15.51 -11.43
CA PRO A 18 -10.13 -15.05 -12.70
C PRO A 18 -9.72 -13.57 -12.64
N LEU A 19 -10.50 -12.75 -11.92
CA LEU A 19 -10.19 -11.33 -11.73
C LEU A 19 -8.88 -11.14 -10.95
N THR A 20 -8.58 -12.04 -10.01
CA THR A 20 -7.35 -12.03 -9.23
C THR A 20 -6.12 -12.35 -10.09
N ILE A 21 -6.24 -13.33 -11.00
CA ILE A 21 -5.15 -13.68 -11.93
C ILE A 21 -4.84 -12.52 -12.88
N VAL A 22 -5.88 -11.89 -13.44
CA VAL A 22 -5.71 -10.70 -14.29
C VAL A 22 -5.07 -9.56 -13.52
N TYR A 23 -5.53 -9.28 -12.30
CA TYR A 23 -4.96 -8.24 -11.44
C TYR A 23 -3.48 -8.51 -11.11
N LEU A 24 -3.13 -9.77 -10.81
CA LEU A 24 -1.75 -10.17 -10.55
C LEU A 24 -0.87 -9.99 -11.80
N GLY A 25 -1.36 -10.39 -12.98
CA GLY A 25 -0.68 -10.18 -14.25
C GLY A 25 -0.38 -8.70 -14.50
N LEU A 26 -1.34 -7.81 -14.26
CA LEU A 26 -1.15 -6.36 -14.37
C LEU A 26 -0.13 -5.80 -13.38
N ILE A 27 -0.13 -6.28 -12.13
CA ILE A 27 0.89 -5.87 -11.14
C ILE A 27 2.29 -6.29 -11.58
N LEU A 28 2.46 -7.55 -12.00
CA LEU A 28 3.74 -8.09 -12.43
C LEU A 28 4.25 -7.37 -13.67
N TRP A 29 3.38 -7.12 -14.65
CA TRP A 29 3.75 -6.40 -15.86
C TRP A 29 4.18 -4.96 -15.56
N ARG A 30 3.46 -4.27 -14.67
CA ARG A 30 3.83 -2.94 -14.22
C ARG A 30 5.17 -2.95 -13.49
N ASP A 31 5.38 -3.88 -12.55
CA ASP A 31 6.64 -4.01 -11.81
C ASP A 31 7.82 -4.28 -12.75
N PHE A 32 7.63 -5.16 -13.74
CA PHE A 32 8.62 -5.44 -14.77
C PHE A 32 9.07 -4.17 -15.50
N PHE A 33 8.13 -3.34 -15.99
CA PHE A 33 8.47 -2.07 -16.64
C PHE A 33 9.18 -1.07 -15.74
N TYR A 34 8.88 -1.04 -14.43
CA TYR A 34 9.64 -0.22 -13.49
C TYR A 34 11.06 -0.76 -13.24
N ARG A 35 11.26 -2.08 -13.31
CA ARG A 35 12.60 -2.70 -13.19
C ARG A 35 13.47 -2.42 -14.40
N ILE A 36 12.91 -2.46 -15.61
CA ILE A 36 13.65 -2.16 -16.85
C ILE A 36 13.76 -0.65 -17.15
N ASP A 37 13.51 0.21 -16.16
CA ASP A 37 13.64 1.68 -16.24
C ASP A 37 12.84 2.36 -17.38
N VAL A 38 11.79 1.70 -17.90
CA VAL A 38 10.93 2.26 -18.96
C VAL A 38 10.07 3.41 -18.44
N PHE A 39 9.66 3.36 -17.17
CA PHE A 39 8.92 4.46 -16.54
C PHE A 39 9.85 5.49 -15.88
N PRO A 40 9.54 6.79 -15.98
CA PRO A 40 10.39 7.85 -15.44
C PRO A 40 10.46 7.77 -13.91
N LYS A 41 11.68 7.68 -13.38
CA LYS A 41 11.96 7.72 -11.94
C LYS A 41 12.45 9.12 -11.56
N ARG A 42 11.81 9.75 -10.58
CA ARG A 42 12.27 11.03 -10.01
C ARG A 42 13.03 10.76 -8.71
N LYS A 43 14.27 11.24 -8.64
CA LYS A 43 15.05 11.24 -7.39
C LYS A 43 14.96 12.62 -6.75
N LEU A 44 14.73 12.65 -5.44
CA LEU A 44 14.77 13.86 -4.64
C LEU A 44 16.15 13.97 -3.99
N SER A 45 16.63 15.19 -3.74
CA SER A 45 17.92 15.43 -3.08
C SER A 45 17.93 15.12 -1.57
N CYS A 46 16.80 14.68 -1.02
CA CYS A 46 16.64 14.32 0.38
C CYS A 46 16.41 12.81 0.56
N VAL A 47 16.60 12.33 1.79
CA VAL A 47 16.29 10.94 2.14
C VAL A 47 14.77 10.73 2.14
N VAL A 48 14.30 9.79 1.32
CA VAL A 48 12.87 9.45 1.19
C VAL A 48 12.62 8.09 1.82
N ILE A 49 11.69 8.02 2.77
CA ILE A 49 11.26 6.78 3.41
C ILE A 49 9.81 6.51 3.01
N SER A 50 9.57 5.41 2.30
CA SER A 50 8.23 5.00 1.89
C SER A 50 7.64 4.03 2.90
N ILE A 51 6.47 4.35 3.46
CA ILE A 51 5.76 3.51 4.44
C ILE A 51 4.51 2.94 3.76
N GLY A 52 4.58 1.66 3.41
CA GLY A 52 3.54 0.93 2.68
C GLY A 52 2.99 -0.26 3.48
N ASN A 53 1.95 -0.90 2.94
CA ASN A 53 1.49 -2.22 3.38
C ASN A 53 1.00 -2.98 2.15
N ILE A 54 1.12 -4.31 2.18
CA ILE A 54 0.71 -5.20 1.09
C ILE A 54 -0.81 -5.40 1.11
N SER A 55 -1.42 -5.45 2.29
CA SER A 55 -2.86 -5.64 2.46
C SER A 55 -3.63 -4.32 2.48
N SER A 56 -4.81 -4.31 1.88
CA SER A 56 -5.80 -3.23 1.98
C SER A 56 -6.53 -3.31 3.32
N GLY A 57 -6.35 -2.30 4.19
CA GLY A 57 -7.00 -2.25 5.51
C GLY A 57 -6.28 -1.33 6.50
N GLY A 58 -6.83 -1.21 7.71
CA GLY A 58 -6.30 -0.44 8.84
C GLY A 58 -5.02 -1.06 9.40
N THR A 59 -3.92 -0.89 8.68
CA THR A 59 -2.66 -1.62 8.86
C THR A 59 -1.61 -0.84 9.64
N GLY A 60 -2.07 0.07 10.51
CA GLY A 60 -1.18 0.82 11.42
C GLY A 60 -0.21 1.79 10.74
N LYS A 61 -0.29 1.99 9.41
CA LYS A 61 0.61 2.89 8.66
C LYS A 61 0.63 4.29 9.26
N THR A 62 -0.53 4.86 9.60
CA THR A 62 -0.63 6.21 10.16
C THR A 62 0.04 6.32 11.55
N PRO A 63 -0.26 5.44 12.53
CA PRO A 63 0.52 5.39 13.78
C PRO A 63 2.03 5.24 13.58
N MET A 64 2.45 4.38 12.64
CA MET A 64 3.87 4.16 12.33
C MET A 64 4.54 5.42 11.79
N VAL A 65 3.91 6.11 10.83
CA VAL A 65 4.40 7.39 10.27
C VAL A 65 4.57 8.44 11.38
N ILE A 66 3.57 8.56 12.28
CA ILE A 66 3.62 9.52 13.39
C ILE A 66 4.77 9.21 14.35
N SER A 67 4.95 7.94 14.71
CA SER A 67 6.04 7.50 15.59
C SER A 67 7.40 7.82 14.97
N LEU A 68 7.58 7.46 13.70
CA LEU A 68 8.83 7.68 12.98
C LEU A 68 9.15 9.18 12.83
N ALA A 69 8.16 9.99 12.47
CA ALA A 69 8.32 11.44 12.34
C ALA A 69 8.70 12.09 13.67
N LYS A 70 8.10 11.65 14.79
CA LYS A 70 8.47 12.12 16.14
C LYS A 70 9.91 11.74 16.49
N SER A 71 10.33 10.51 16.20
CA SER A 71 11.70 10.05 16.46
C SER A 71 12.74 10.85 15.68
N PHE A 72 12.52 11.11 14.39
CA PHE A 72 13.42 11.94 13.58
C PHE A 72 13.42 13.41 14.02
N LYS A 73 12.27 13.95 14.43
CA LYS A 73 12.19 15.30 14.99
C LYS A 73 12.98 15.42 16.29
N LYS A 74 12.92 14.41 17.18
CA LYS A 74 13.74 14.34 18.40
C LYS A 74 15.24 14.26 18.10
N ALA A 75 15.62 13.61 17.00
CA ALA A 75 16.99 13.57 16.52
C ALA A 75 17.45 14.87 15.79
N GLY A 76 16.66 15.95 15.86
CA GLY A 76 16.99 17.25 15.25
C GLY A 76 16.89 17.28 13.73
N LYS A 77 16.19 16.33 13.10
CA LYS A 77 16.01 16.28 11.64
C LYS A 77 14.72 16.99 11.22
N SER A 78 14.79 17.71 10.09
CA SER A 78 13.61 18.25 9.42
C SER A 78 12.86 17.12 8.69
N VAL A 79 11.59 16.92 9.03
CA VAL A 79 10.75 15.84 8.48
C VAL A 79 9.54 16.44 7.77
N ALA A 80 9.26 15.97 6.55
CA ALA A 80 8.03 16.24 5.84
C ALA A 80 7.28 14.93 5.59
N VAL A 81 5.95 14.93 5.80
CA VAL A 81 5.09 13.76 5.56
C VAL A 81 4.27 14.01 4.31
N LEU A 82 4.48 13.18 3.29
CA LEU A 82 3.69 13.20 2.06
C LEU A 82 2.55 12.19 2.17
N SER A 83 1.31 12.67 2.10
CA SER A 83 0.11 11.84 2.06
C SER A 83 -0.52 11.91 0.67
N ARG A 84 -1.13 10.81 0.21
CA ARG A 84 -1.83 10.74 -1.07
C ARG A 84 -3.10 11.60 -1.11
N GLY A 85 -3.65 11.99 0.05
CA GLY A 85 -4.85 12.84 0.11
C GLY A 85 -6.15 12.16 -0.30
N TYR A 86 -6.25 10.84 -0.13
CA TYR A 86 -7.44 10.06 -0.48
C TYR A 86 -8.67 10.55 0.32
N GLY A 87 -9.76 10.91 -0.37
CA GLY A 87 -11.01 11.35 0.27
C GLY A 87 -11.08 12.82 0.68
N ARG A 88 -10.19 13.70 0.19
CA ARG A 88 -10.33 15.15 0.37
C ARG A 88 -11.48 15.68 -0.51
N GLN A 89 -12.50 16.27 0.12
CA GLN A 89 -13.48 17.16 -0.51
C GLN A 89 -13.19 18.59 -0.09
#